data_AF-A0A353EUB2-F1
#
_entry.id   AF-A0A353EUB2-F1
#
_cell.length_a   1.000
_cell.length_b   1.000
_cell.length_c   1.000
_cell.angle_alpha   90.00
_cell.angle_beta   90.00
_cell.angle_gamma   90.00
#
_symmetry.space_group_name_H-M   'P 1'
#
loop_
_entity.id
_entity.type
_entity.pdbx_description
1 polymer ?
#
loop_
_entity_poly.entity_id
_entity_poly.type
_entity_poly.pdbx_seq_one_letter_code
_entity_poly.pdbx_strand_id
1 'polypeptide(L)' 'MYEPPVQSISLRLPLPLLTKIKRVAANMDIAYQALIKIWLNEKAKEVMK' A
#
# COMPACT_ATOMS: atom_id res chain seq x y z
N MET A 1 7.56 -9.62 -23.48
CA MET A 1 7.57 -9.16 -22.08
C MET A 1 6.12 -9.03 -21.65
N TYR A 2 5.62 -9.92 -20.80
CA TYR A 2 4.25 -9.82 -20.27
C TYR A 2 4.35 -9.10 -18.92
N GLU A 3 4.02 -7.81 -18.89
CA GLU A 3 3.78 -7.11 -17.64
C GLU A 3 2.38 -7.48 -17.15
N PRO A 4 2.21 -7.85 -15.87
CA PRO A 4 0.90 -8.16 -15.33
C PRO A 4 -0.04 -6.96 -15.50
N PRO A 5 -1.33 -7.17 -15.81
CA PRO A 5 -2.28 -6.08 -15.99
C PRO A 5 -2.41 -5.29 -14.68
N VAL A 6 -2.04 -4.01 -14.72
CA VAL A 6 -2.20 -3.08 -13.60
C VAL A 6 -3.38 -2.15 -13.87
N GLN A 7 -4.24 -1.97 -12.86
CA GLN A 7 -5.31 -0.97 -12.89
C GLN A 7 -5.03 0.10 -11.84
N SER A 8 -5.04 1.36 -12.26
CA SER A 8 -4.88 2.49 -11.34
C SER A 8 -6.19 2.74 -10.60
N ILE A 9 -6.11 2.88 -9.28
CA ILE A 9 -7.25 3.23 -8.43
C ILE A 9 -7.00 4.55 -7.70
N SER A 10 -8.06 5.33 -7.48
CA SER A 10 -8.03 6.50 -6.62
C SER A 10 -8.64 6.15 -5.26
N LEU A 11 -7.81 6.12 -4.21
CA LEU A 11 -8.25 5.84 -2.84
C LEU A 11 -8.11 7.10 -1.99
N ARG A 12 -9.20 7.50 -1.30
CA ARG A 12 -9.16 8.59 -0.33
C ARG A 12 -8.89 8.03 1.06
N LEU A 13 -7.84 8.54 1.71
CA LEU A 13 -7.46 8.17 3.07
C LEU A 13 -7.58 9.40 3.99
N PRO A 14 -7.99 9.24 5.26
CA PRO A 14 -7.90 10.30 6.24
C PRO A 14 -6.48 10.84 6.38
N LEU A 15 -6.31 12.16 6.46
CA LEU A 15 -5.00 12.81 6.57
C LEU A 15 -4.13 12.25 7.71
N PRO A 16 -4.66 12.00 8.94
CA PRO A 16 -3.86 11.45 10.03
C PRO A 16 -3.33 10.04 9.72
N LEU A 17 -4.10 9.23 8.99
CA LEU A 17 -3.70 7.89 8.59
C LEU A 17 -2.58 7.97 7.54
N LEU A 18 -2.74 8.81 6.52
CA LEU A 18 -1.71 9.01 5.49
C LEU A 18 -0.38 9.45 6.10
N THR A 19 -0.41 10.37 7.07
CA THR A 19 0.80 10.82 7.78
C THR A 19 1.47 9.67 8.55
N LYS A 20 0.69 8.81 9.23
CA LYS A 20 1.24 7.63 9.90
C LYS A 20 1.91 6.67 8.90
N ILE A 21 1.25 6.38 7.79
CA ILE A 21 1.80 5.49 6.74
C ILE A 21 3.12 6.06 6.20
N LYS A 22 3.18 7.36 5.91
CA LYS A 22 4.39 8.01 5.42
C LYS A 22 5.56 7.88 6.39
N ARG A 23 5.31 8.02 7.71
CA ARG A 23 6.35 7.86 8.74
C ARG A 23 6.86 6.41 8.81
N VAL A 24 5.96 5.43 8.77
CA VAL A 24 6.34 4.01 8.78
C VAL A 24 7.15 3.67 7.53
N ALA A 25 6.71 4.15 6.36
CA ALA A 25 7.42 3.93 5.10
C ALA A 25 8.83 4.53 5.12
N ALA A 26 8.98 5.76 5.66
CA ALA A 26 10.29 6.38 5.83
C ALA A 26 11.21 5.59 6.77
N ASN A 27 10.68 5.05 7.88
CA ASN A 27 11.45 4.19 8.78
C ASN A 27 11.88 2.86 8.14
N MET A 28 11.15 2.39 7.14
CA MET A 28 11.42 1.16 6.40
C MET A 28 12.22 1.40 5.11
N ASP A 29 12.66 2.64 4.85
CA ASP A 29 13.36 3.06 3.62
C ASP A 29 12.62 2.65 2.33
N ILE A 30 11.29 2.79 2.33
CA ILE A 30 10.45 2.51 1.17
C ILE A 30 9.45 3.63 0.91
N ALA A 31 9.00 3.75 -0.33
CA ALA A 31 7.93 4.67 -0.67
C ALA A 31 6.61 4.24 -0.01
N TYR A 32 5.85 5.19 0.54
CA TYR A 32 4.56 4.91 1.17
C TYR A 32 3.56 4.22 0.22
N GLN A 33 3.65 4.47 -1.09
CA GLN A 33 2.85 3.78 -2.11
C GLN A 33 3.19 2.28 -2.19
N ALA A 34 4.46 1.92 -2.06
CA ALA A 34 4.89 0.53 -2.02
C ALA A 34 4.42 -0.14 -0.72
N LEU A 35 4.55 0.54 0.42
CA LEU A 35 4.06 0.04 1.70
C LEU A 35 2.55 -0.25 1.66
N ILE A 36 1.75 0.67 1.07
CA ILE A 36 0.30 0.46 0.91
C ILE A 36 0.02 -0.81 0.08
N LYS A 37 0.76 -1.04 -1.02
CA LYS A 37 0.60 -2.26 -1.82
C LYS A 37 0.91 -3.53 -1.03
N ILE A 38 1.98 -3.51 -0.23
CA ILE A 38 2.37 -4.64 0.62
C ILE A 38 1.26 -4.95 1.62
N TRP A 39 0.83 -3.96 2.40
CA TRP A 39 -0.21 -4.15 3.42
C TRP A 39 -1.55 -4.59 2.84
N LEU A 40 -1.96 -4.02 1.70
CA LEU A 40 -3.19 -4.45 1.02
C LEU A 40 -3.12 -5.92 0.60
N ASN A 41 -1.97 -6.35 0.06
CA ASN A 41 -1.76 -7.74 -0.34
C ASN A 41 -1.72 -8.69 0.86
N GLU A 42 -1.04 -8.31 1.95
CA GLU A 42 -1.01 -9.11 3.19
C GLU A 42 -2.41 -9.27 3.79
N LYS A 43 -3.17 -8.16 3.90
CA LYS A 43 -4.54 -8.21 4.43
C LYS A 43 -5.51 -8.94 3.53
N ALA A 44 -5.37 -8.83 2.20
CA ALA A 44 -6.16 -9.62 1.27
C ALA A 44 -5.91 -11.12 1.45
N LYS A 45 -4.64 -11.54 1.58
CA LYS A 45 -4.27 -12.94 1.84
C LYS A 45 -4.78 -13.45 3.18
N GLU A 46 -4.77 -12.62 4.22
CA GLU A 46 -5.30 -12.96 5.55
C GLU A 46 -6.81 -13.20 5.51
N VAL A 47 -7.57 -12.36 4.80
CA VAL A 47 -9.04 -12.46 4.72
C VAL A 47 -9.52 -13.58 3.80
N MET A 48 -8.73 -13.94 2.78
CA MET A 48 -9.06 -15.06 1.88
C MET A 48 -8.74 -16.45 2.45
N LYS A 49 -8.17 -16.51 3.66
CA LYS A 49 -7.83 -17.75 4.34
C LYS A 49 -8.98 -18.22 5.25
#